data_AF-A0A0C2J248-F1
#
_entry.id   AF-A0A0C2J248-F1
#
_cell.length_a   1.000
_cell.length_b   1.000
_cell.length_c   1.000
_cell.angle_alpha   90.00
_cell.angle_beta   90.00
_cell.angle_gamma   90.00
#
_symmetry.space_group_name_H-M   'P 1'
#
loop_
_entity.id
_entity.type
_entity.pdbx_description
1 polymer ?
#
loop_
_entity_poly.entity_id
_entity_poly.type
_entity_poly.pdbx_seq_one_letter_code
_entity_poly.pdbx_strand_id
1 'polypeptide(L)'
;MSNDDPGFHQISEIVSALITGSQQLKNMVAQLRSELETMRESEINQARYQAEMEKHDVCLANNRLCFLSVPKYVDQDVLFQQILTHLQIDPNINKSCSNCGREACLECMACRRAWYCTSFCQQRDWNIHQHHCNIIPGSESILASSQIQVVQDGHTQEPSEVDNLHSN
;
A
#
# COMPACT_ATOMS: atom_id res chain seq x y z
N MET A 1 -23.91 42.83 80.02
CA MET A 1 -22.99 43.79 79.39
C MET A 1 -21.73 43.01 79.10
N SER A 2 -21.58 42.52 77.87
CA SER A 2 -20.41 41.72 77.49
C SER A 2 -19.23 42.68 77.36
N ASN A 3 -18.19 42.47 78.18
CA ASN A 3 -16.92 43.16 78.03
C ASN A 3 -16.19 42.52 76.85
N ASP A 4 -16.34 43.11 75.66
CA ASP A 4 -15.51 42.77 74.52
C ASP A 4 -14.12 43.39 74.74
N ASP A 5 -13.10 42.54 74.85
CA ASP A 5 -11.72 42.94 75.06
C ASP A 5 -11.11 43.43 73.73
N PRO A 6 -10.83 44.74 73.57
CA PRO A 6 -10.41 45.32 72.30
C PRO A 6 -9.07 44.76 71.78
N GLY A 7 -8.20 44.24 72.66
CA GLY A 7 -6.94 43.61 72.26
C GLY A 7 -7.14 42.31 71.48
N PHE A 8 -8.17 41.53 71.81
CA PHE A 8 -8.47 40.28 71.13
C PHE A 8 -9.03 40.52 69.72
N HIS A 9 -9.85 41.55 69.55
CA HIS A 9 -10.38 41.95 68.24
C HIS A 9 -9.26 42.29 67.26
N GLN A 10 -8.28 43.10 67.71
CA GLN A 10 -7.17 43.52 66.86
C GLN A 10 -6.27 42.35 66.43
N ILE A 11 -6.04 41.38 67.32
CA ILE A 11 -5.31 40.14 66.99
C ILE A 11 -6.09 39.32 65.96
N SER A 12 -7.42 39.19 66.12
CA SER A 12 -8.28 38.48 65.18
C SER A 12 -8.25 39.10 63.77
N GLU A 13 -8.25 40.43 63.68
CA GLU A 13 -8.13 41.15 62.40
C GLU A 13 -6.78 40.90 61.72
N ILE A 14 -5.68 40.96 62.48
CA ILE A 14 -4.34 40.68 61.96
C ILE A 14 -4.24 39.23 61.46
N VAL A 15 -4.75 38.26 62.21
CA VAL A 15 -4.78 36.85 61.81
C VAL A 15 -5.61 36.66 60.54
N SER A 16 -6.78 37.31 60.45
CA SER A 16 -7.63 37.28 59.26
C SER A 16 -6.94 37.88 58.03
N ALA A 17 -6.21 38.99 58.21
CA ALA A 17 -5.41 39.60 57.15
C ALA A 17 -4.25 38.69 56.71
N LEU A 18 -3.57 38.02 57.65
CA LEU A 18 -2.49 37.06 57.35
C LEU A 18 -3.01 35.83 56.59
N ILE A 19 -4.16 35.29 56.99
CA ILE A 19 -4.80 34.17 56.29
C ILE A 19 -5.19 34.60 54.86
N THR A 20 -5.79 35.78 54.71
CA THR A 20 -6.17 36.32 53.41
C THR A 20 -4.95 36.53 52.51
N GLY A 21 -3.87 37.13 53.05
CA GLY A 21 -2.61 37.31 52.33
C GLY A 21 -1.98 35.98 51.90
N SER A 22 -1.97 34.98 52.78
CA SER A 22 -1.50 33.63 52.45
C SER A 22 -2.32 32.99 51.32
N GLN A 23 -3.65 33.15 51.35
CA GLN A 23 -4.51 32.62 50.29
C GLN A 23 -4.29 33.36 48.96
N GLN A 24 -4.11 34.67 48.99
CA GLN A 24 -3.80 35.46 47.80
C GLN A 24 -2.47 35.02 47.16
N LEU A 25 -1.43 34.77 47.98
CA LEU A 25 -0.15 34.26 47.49
C LEU A 25 -0.29 32.87 46.87
N LYS A 26 -1.06 31.96 47.48
CA LYS A 26 -1.34 30.64 46.91
C LYS A 26 -2.00 30.74 45.53
N ASN A 27 -2.98 31.63 45.40
CA ASN A 27 -3.69 31.85 44.14
C ASN A 27 -2.74 32.44 43.08
N MET A 28 -1.90 33.40 43.46
CA MET A 28 -0.91 33.99 42.56
C MET A 28 0.11 32.95 42.06
N VAL A 29 0.59 32.06 42.93
CA VAL A 29 1.46 30.95 42.54
C VAL A 29 0.76 29.98 41.59
N ALA A 30 -0.51 29.66 41.84
CA ALA A 30 -1.30 28.81 40.94
C ALA A 30 -1.49 29.45 39.57
N GLN A 31 -1.74 30.76 39.53
CA GLN A 31 -1.89 31.51 38.29
C GLN A 31 -0.59 31.53 37.48
N LEU A 32 0.54 31.85 38.11
CA LEU A 32 1.85 31.83 37.44
C LEU A 32 2.21 30.45 36.88
N ARG A 33 1.88 29.38 37.61
CA ARG A 33 2.07 28.01 37.11
C ARG A 33 1.22 27.72 35.88
N SER A 34 -0.05 28.13 35.90
CA SER A 34 -0.95 27.97 34.74
C SER A 34 -0.42 28.74 33.53
N GLU A 35 0.04 29.97 33.73
CA GLU A 35 0.57 30.81 32.65
C GLU A 35 1.84 30.19 32.03
N LEU A 36 2.76 29.70 32.86
CA LEU A 36 3.96 29.01 32.41
C LEU A 36 3.63 27.76 31.58
N GLU A 37 2.64 26.96 32.00
CA GLU A 37 2.21 25.79 31.24
C GLU A 37 1.57 26.19 29.91
N THR A 38 0.73 27.22 29.88
CA THR A 38 0.12 27.71 28.62
C THR A 38 1.16 28.25 27.65
N MET A 39 2.17 28.98 28.14
CA MET A 39 3.28 29.46 27.31
C MET A 39 4.06 28.29 26.73
N ARG A 40 4.45 27.32 27.56
CA ARG A 40 5.13 26.11 27.12
C ARG A 40 4.33 25.33 26.06
N GLU A 41 3.02 25.17 26.27
CA GLU A 41 2.15 24.47 25.32
C GLU A 41 2.04 25.24 23.99
N SER A 42 1.95 26.58 24.05
CA SER A 42 1.94 27.42 22.85
C SER A 42 3.24 27.32 22.03
N GLU A 43 4.40 27.28 22.68
CA GLU A 43 5.70 27.11 22.03
C GLU A 43 5.79 25.74 21.34
N ILE A 44 5.36 24.68 22.01
CA ILE A 44 5.35 23.33 21.45
C ILE A 44 4.41 23.25 20.25
N ASN A 45 3.20 23.81 20.36
CA ASN A 45 2.23 23.81 19.26
C ASN A 45 2.72 24.64 18.07
N GLN A 46 3.39 25.76 18.30
CA GLN A 46 4.01 26.56 17.24
C GLN A 46 5.12 25.77 16.53
N ALA A 47 6.01 25.10 17.28
CA ALA A 47 7.06 24.27 16.70
C ALA A 47 6.50 23.08 15.90
N ARG A 48 5.44 22.43 16.40
CA ARG A 48 4.73 21.36 15.68
C ARG A 48 4.11 21.86 14.38
N TYR A 49 3.47 23.03 14.40
CA TYR A 49 2.91 23.63 13.21
C TYR A 49 3.98 23.93 12.16
N GLN A 50 5.11 24.53 12.57
CA GLN A 50 6.24 24.79 11.68
C GLN A 50 6.79 23.50 11.06
N ALA A 51 7.00 22.45 11.86
CA ALA A 51 7.46 21.16 11.37
C ALA A 51 6.49 20.52 10.37
N GLU A 52 5.17 20.61 10.58
CA GLU A 52 4.18 20.11 9.62
C GLU A 52 4.17 20.93 8.31
N MET A 53 4.37 22.26 8.39
CA MET A 53 4.50 23.10 7.19
C MET A 53 5.77 22.75 6.40
N GLU A 54 6.92 22.64 7.07
CA GLU A 54 8.17 22.23 6.44
C GLU A 54 8.05 20.84 5.80
N LYS A 55 7.41 19.88 6.49
CA LYS A 55 7.12 18.54 5.95
C LYS A 55 6.20 18.59 4.74
N HIS A 56 5.17 19.44 4.75
CA HIS A 56 4.28 19.62 3.61
C HIS A 56 5.04 20.22 2.41
N ASP A 57 5.88 21.22 2.64
CA ASP A 57 6.72 21.84 1.61
C ASP A 57 7.75 20.86 1.04
N VAL A 58 8.39 20.06 1.90
CA VAL A 58 9.28 18.97 1.47
C VAL A 58 8.52 17.89 0.70
N CYS A 59 7.28 17.57 1.06
CA CYS A 59 6.46 16.62 0.30
C CYS A 59 6.15 17.14 -1.11
N LEU A 60 5.78 18.42 -1.24
CA LEU A 60 5.55 19.06 -2.54
C LEU A 60 6.83 19.18 -3.37
N ALA A 61 7.96 19.51 -2.72
CA ALA A 61 9.27 19.55 -3.35
C ALA A 61 9.76 18.15 -3.76
N ASN A 62 9.58 17.13 -2.93
CA ASN A 62 9.89 15.74 -3.23
C ASN A 62 8.96 15.16 -4.30
N ASN A 63 7.69 15.55 -4.37
CA ASN A 63 6.82 15.18 -5.49
C ASN A 63 7.38 15.76 -6.81
N ARG A 64 7.82 17.02 -6.81
CA ARG A 64 8.52 17.65 -7.94
C ARG A 64 9.89 17.03 -8.24
N LEU A 65 10.66 16.65 -7.22
CA LEU A 65 11.98 16.04 -7.38
C LEU A 65 11.86 14.56 -7.79
N CYS A 66 10.87 13.81 -7.33
CA CYS A 66 10.57 12.45 -7.82
C CYS A 66 10.20 12.45 -9.31
N PHE A 67 9.64 13.54 -9.84
CA PHE A 67 9.45 13.73 -11.28
C PHE A 67 10.78 13.97 -12.03
N LEU A 68 11.81 14.48 -11.36
CA LEU A 68 13.12 14.82 -11.96
C LEU A 68 14.22 13.77 -11.67
N SER A 69 14.11 13.02 -10.58
CA SER A 69 14.99 11.93 -10.18
C SER A 69 14.35 10.60 -10.54
N VAL A 70 13.98 10.46 -11.81
CA VAL A 70 13.62 9.18 -12.39
C VAL A 70 14.85 8.26 -12.31
N PRO A 71 14.80 7.10 -11.63
CA PRO A 71 15.85 6.10 -11.73
C PRO A 71 16.06 5.74 -13.21
N LYS A 72 17.30 5.46 -13.63
CA LYS A 72 17.67 5.06 -15.01
C LYS A 72 16.95 3.79 -15.52
N TYR A 73 16.03 3.25 -14.75
CA TYR A 73 14.98 2.33 -15.16
C TYR A 73 13.72 2.74 -14.39
N VAL A 74 12.79 3.43 -15.05
CA VAL A 74 11.42 3.49 -14.55
C VAL A 74 10.85 2.11 -14.84
N ASP A 75 10.45 1.40 -13.80
CA ASP A 75 9.64 0.21 -14.00
C ASP A 75 8.41 0.65 -14.81
N GLN A 76 8.32 0.17 -16.05
CA GLN A 76 7.32 0.58 -17.02
C GLN A 76 5.92 0.34 -16.44
N ASP A 77 5.78 -0.65 -15.55
CA ASP A 77 4.54 -0.96 -14.85
C ASP A 77 4.18 0.11 -13.84
N VAL A 78 5.14 0.73 -13.15
CA VAL A 78 4.89 1.79 -12.15
C VAL A 78 4.47 3.10 -12.84
N LEU A 79 5.17 3.48 -13.92
CA LEU A 79 4.79 4.66 -14.71
C LEU A 79 3.40 4.48 -15.33
N PHE A 80 3.11 3.29 -15.84
CA PHE A 80 1.80 2.96 -16.38
C PHE A 80 0.72 3.05 -15.29
N GLN A 81 0.95 2.48 -14.11
CA GLN A 81 0.00 2.54 -12.99
C GLN A 81 -0.27 3.99 -12.52
N GLN A 82 0.76 4.83 -12.46
CA GLN A 82 0.59 6.25 -12.13
C GLN A 82 -0.21 7.00 -13.21
N ILE A 83 0.05 6.75 -14.49
CA ILE A 83 -0.71 7.35 -15.60
C ILE A 83 -2.18 6.91 -15.56
N LEU A 84 -2.46 5.62 -15.34
CA LEU A 84 -3.82 5.10 -15.24
C LEU A 84 -4.60 5.73 -14.08
N THR A 85 -3.95 5.85 -12.91
CA THR A 85 -4.53 6.49 -11.73
C THR A 85 -4.86 7.96 -11.99
N HIS A 86 -3.96 8.71 -12.64
CA HIS A 86 -4.18 10.12 -12.97
C HIS A 86 -5.27 10.34 -14.03
N LEU A 87 -5.48 9.38 -14.92
CA LEU A 87 -6.53 9.43 -15.94
C LEU A 87 -7.89 8.88 -15.46
N GLN A 88 -8.01 8.51 -14.17
CA GLN A 88 -9.19 7.81 -13.60
C GLN A 88 -9.57 6.56 -14.40
N ILE A 89 -8.57 5.96 -15.03
CA ILE A 89 -8.70 4.70 -15.71
C ILE A 89 -8.56 3.63 -14.64
N ASP A 90 -9.60 2.83 -14.44
CA ASP A 90 -9.55 1.69 -13.52
C ASP A 90 -8.31 0.83 -13.84
N PRO A 91 -7.39 0.57 -12.90
CA PRO A 91 -6.24 -0.32 -13.14
C PRO A 91 -6.68 -1.75 -13.48
N ASN A 92 -7.97 -2.05 -13.28
CA ASN A 92 -8.67 -3.24 -13.74
C ASN A 92 -9.27 -3.07 -15.14
N ILE A 93 -8.74 -2.18 -16.01
CA ILE A 93 -9.02 -2.22 -17.44
C ILE A 93 -8.75 -3.64 -17.93
N ASN A 94 -9.85 -4.35 -18.10
CA ASN A 94 -10.05 -5.69 -18.62
C ASN A 94 -8.77 -6.45 -18.94
N LYS A 95 -8.34 -7.28 -17.98
CA LYS A 95 -7.66 -8.54 -18.30
C LYS A 95 -8.60 -9.31 -19.20
N SER A 96 -8.47 -9.11 -20.51
CA SER A 96 -9.28 -9.74 -21.54
C SER A 96 -8.47 -10.88 -22.12
N CYS A 97 -9.17 -11.96 -22.45
CA CYS A 97 -8.57 -13.16 -22.97
C CYS A 97 -7.96 -12.86 -24.34
N SER A 98 -6.64 -13.04 -24.49
CA SER A 98 -5.95 -12.78 -25.77
C SER A 98 -6.48 -13.62 -26.93
N ASN A 99 -7.18 -14.73 -26.64
CA ASN A 99 -7.82 -15.56 -27.66
C ASN A 99 -9.24 -15.10 -28.03
N CYS A 100 -10.10 -14.83 -27.03
CA CYS A 100 -11.54 -14.69 -27.24
C CYS A 100 -12.16 -13.38 -26.73
N GLY A 101 -11.36 -12.48 -26.15
CA GLY A 101 -11.77 -11.14 -25.71
C GLY A 101 -12.65 -11.08 -24.46
N ARG A 102 -13.11 -12.22 -23.91
CA ARG A 102 -13.85 -12.27 -22.63
C ARG A 102 -12.96 -11.96 -21.43
N GLU A 103 -13.57 -11.69 -20.30
CA GLU A 103 -12.85 -11.54 -19.01
C GLU A 103 -11.93 -12.74 -18.75
N ALA A 104 -10.70 -12.43 -18.35
CA ALA A 104 -9.63 -13.39 -18.14
C ALA A 104 -9.28 -13.51 -16.66
N CYS A 105 -9.20 -14.75 -16.20
CA CYS A 105 -8.87 -15.08 -14.81
C CYS A 105 -7.50 -15.73 -14.66
N LEU A 106 -6.83 -16.07 -15.77
CA LEU A 106 -5.54 -16.73 -15.80
C LEU A 106 -4.50 -15.83 -16.47
N GLU A 107 -3.27 -15.85 -15.96
CA GLU A 107 -2.12 -15.21 -16.59
C GLU A 107 -1.12 -16.26 -17.10
N CYS A 108 -0.38 -15.91 -18.15
CA CYS A 108 0.69 -16.78 -18.65
C CYS A 108 1.77 -16.93 -17.58
N MET A 109 1.95 -18.14 -17.04
CA MET A 109 2.92 -18.40 -15.97
C MET A 109 4.38 -18.10 -16.36
N ALA A 110 4.70 -18.16 -17.65
CA ALA A 110 6.06 -17.95 -18.14
C ALA A 110 6.47 -16.47 -18.23
N CYS A 111 5.57 -15.61 -18.72
CA CYS A 111 5.89 -14.20 -19.00
C CYS A 111 5.05 -13.19 -18.22
N ARG A 112 3.91 -13.62 -17.63
CA ARG A 112 2.91 -12.80 -16.92
C ARG A 112 2.38 -11.58 -17.69
N ARG A 113 2.56 -11.56 -19.02
CA ARG A 113 2.20 -10.45 -19.93
C ARG A 113 0.98 -10.74 -20.81
N ALA A 114 0.37 -11.91 -20.66
CA ALA A 114 -0.82 -12.31 -21.40
C ALA A 114 -1.84 -12.94 -20.45
N TRP A 115 -3.13 -12.71 -20.72
CA TRP A 115 -4.24 -13.19 -19.90
C TRP A 115 -5.21 -14.05 -20.72
N TYR A 116 -5.77 -15.08 -20.09
CA TYR A 116 -6.68 -16.03 -20.70
C TYR A 116 -7.86 -16.33 -19.78
N CYS A 117 -9.03 -16.58 -20.36
CA CYS A 117 -10.19 -17.04 -19.57
C CYS A 117 -10.04 -18.50 -19.11
N THR A 118 -9.31 -19.33 -19.88
CA THR A 118 -9.06 -20.75 -19.61
C THR A 118 -7.73 -21.21 -20.21
N SER A 119 -7.16 -22.31 -19.70
CA SER A 119 -5.96 -22.95 -20.26
C SER A 119 -6.13 -23.34 -21.74
N PHE A 120 -7.36 -23.68 -22.14
CA PHE A 120 -7.70 -23.94 -23.54
C PHE A 120 -7.43 -22.73 -24.45
N CYS A 121 -7.78 -21.52 -23.99
CA CYS A 121 -7.52 -20.30 -24.74
C CYS A 121 -6.02 -20.00 -24.84
N GLN A 122 -5.26 -20.28 -23.78
CA GLN A 122 -3.80 -20.18 -23.78
C GLN A 122 -3.17 -21.13 -24.81
N GLN A 123 -3.57 -22.41 -24.82
CA GLN A 123 -3.00 -23.39 -25.73
C GLN A 123 -3.29 -23.07 -27.21
N ARG A 124 -4.47 -22.55 -27.51
CA ARG A 124 -4.83 -22.10 -28.86
C ARG A 124 -4.06 -20.86 -29.29
N ASP A 125 -3.82 -19.92 -28.38
CA ASP A 125 -3.03 -18.71 -28.64
C ASP A 125 -1.52 -18.99 -28.68
N TRP A 126 -1.07 -20.13 -28.13
CA TRP A 126 0.34 -20.48 -27.97
C TRP A 126 1.17 -20.34 -29.24
N ASN A 127 0.64 -20.76 -30.39
CA ASN A 127 1.37 -20.69 -31.66
C ASN A 127 1.79 -19.26 -32.03
N ILE A 128 1.00 -18.27 -31.62
CA ILE A 128 1.26 -16.84 -31.85
C ILE A 128 2.03 -16.27 -30.66
N HIS A 129 1.59 -16.58 -29.44
CA HIS A 129 2.16 -16.04 -28.20
C HIS A 129 3.62 -16.48 -27.96
N GLN A 130 4.00 -17.70 -28.32
CA GLN A 130 5.33 -18.26 -28.04
C GLN A 130 6.48 -17.39 -28.56
N HIS A 131 6.28 -16.69 -29.66
CA HIS A 131 7.30 -15.83 -30.27
C HIS A 131 7.59 -14.56 -29.45
N HIS A 132 6.66 -14.17 -28.59
CA HIS A 132 6.75 -12.97 -27.74
C HIS A 132 6.73 -13.32 -26.23
N CYS A 133 6.70 -14.60 -25.90
CA CYS A 133 6.71 -15.10 -24.53
C CYS A 133 8.13 -15.02 -23.95
N ASN A 134 8.51 -13.84 -23.46
CA ASN A 134 9.80 -13.67 -22.79
C ASN A 134 9.74 -14.30 -21.39
N ILE A 135 10.41 -15.43 -21.22
CA ILE A 135 10.60 -16.07 -19.91
C ILE A 135 11.40 -15.11 -19.03
N ILE A 136 10.84 -14.69 -17.90
CA ILE A 136 11.58 -13.90 -16.91
C ILE A 136 12.47 -14.88 -16.11
N PRO A 137 13.82 -14.84 -16.23
CA PRO A 137 14.67 -15.69 -15.41
C PRO A 137 14.70 -15.10 -13.98
N GLY A 138 13.89 -15.65 -13.08
CA GLY A 138 13.87 -15.18 -11.69
C GLY A 138 12.75 -15.71 -10.80
N SER A 139 11.72 -16.37 -11.34
CA SER A 139 10.75 -17.12 -10.54
C SER A 139 11.01 -18.61 -10.68
N GLU A 140 11.54 -19.25 -9.63
CA GLU A 140 11.57 -20.71 -9.51
C GLU A 140 10.17 -21.27 -9.75
N SER A 141 9.98 -21.86 -10.93
CA SER A 141 8.75 -22.53 -11.33
C SER A 141 8.78 -23.94 -10.75
N ILE A 142 7.96 -24.19 -9.74
CA ILE A 142 7.60 -25.54 -9.30
C ILE A 142 6.68 -26.15 -10.37
N LEU A 143 7.23 -26.48 -11.54
CA LEU A 143 6.61 -27.38 -12.51
C LEU A 143 7.71 -28.22 -13.16
N ALA A 144 8.42 -28.98 -12.32
CA ALA A 144 9.14 -30.16 -12.77
C ALA A 144 8.33 -31.39 -12.37
N SER A 145 7.90 -32.13 -13.39
CA SER A 145 7.57 -33.56 -13.34
C SER A 145 6.19 -33.95 -12.81
N SER A 146 5.21 -33.95 -13.71
CA SER A 146 4.23 -35.04 -13.79
C SER A 146 4.02 -35.40 -15.26
N GLN A 147 4.98 -36.15 -15.81
CA GLN A 147 4.75 -37.04 -16.94
C GLN A 147 3.77 -38.12 -16.47
N ILE A 148 2.50 -38.00 -16.83
CA ILE A 148 1.63 -39.18 -16.97
C ILE A 148 1.73 -39.59 -18.42
N GLN A 149 2.53 -40.64 -18.65
CA GLN A 149 2.63 -41.34 -19.92
C GLN A 149 1.26 -41.92 -20.26
N VAL A 150 0.64 -41.41 -21.33
CA VAL A 150 -0.47 -42.11 -21.99
C VAL A 150 0.17 -43.12 -22.94
N VAL A 151 0.14 -44.38 -22.56
CA VAL A 151 0.48 -45.52 -23.42
C VAL A 151 -0.47 -45.50 -24.62
N GLN A 152 0.08 -45.35 -25.82
CA GLN A 152 -0.60 -45.76 -27.05
C GLN A 152 -0.29 -47.24 -27.26
N ASP A 153 -1.30 -48.05 -27.57
CA ASP A 153 -1.24 -49.01 -28.66
C ASP A 153 -2.62 -49.64 -28.95
N GLY A 154 -3.07 -49.45 -30.21
CA GLY A 154 -3.67 -50.52 -30.99
C GLY A 154 -5.20 -50.68 -31.02
N HIS A 155 -5.87 -50.04 -31.98
CA HIS A 155 -6.70 -50.77 -32.95
C HIS A 155 -7.01 -49.91 -34.19
N THR A 156 -6.33 -50.24 -35.28
CA THR A 156 -6.58 -49.80 -36.65
C THR A 156 -7.66 -50.68 -37.26
N GLN A 157 -8.59 -50.12 -38.03
CA GLN A 157 -9.50 -50.87 -38.90
C GLN A 157 -9.36 -50.43 -40.36
N GLU A 158 -9.69 -51.39 -41.24
CA GLU A 158 -9.97 -51.33 -42.70
C GLU A 158 -8.81 -51.71 -43.66
N PRO A 159 -9.08 -52.32 -44.83
CA PRO A 159 -9.40 -53.76 -45.01
C PRO A 159 -8.65 -54.42 -46.21
N SER A 160 -8.84 -55.73 -46.41
CA SER A 160 -8.81 -56.52 -47.69
C SER A 160 -7.69 -56.25 -48.72
N GLU A 161 -6.97 -57.20 -49.34
CA GLU A 161 -7.38 -58.47 -49.93
C GLU A 161 -6.14 -59.08 -50.65
N VAL A 162 -6.05 -60.42 -50.60
CA VAL A 162 -5.48 -61.42 -51.53
C VAL A 162 -4.11 -61.28 -52.25
N ASP A 163 -3.36 -62.38 -52.05
CA ASP A 163 -2.65 -63.22 -53.03
C ASP A 163 -1.17 -63.01 -53.43
N ASN A 164 -0.36 -63.91 -52.85
CA ASN A 164 0.50 -64.89 -53.53
C ASN A 164 1.57 -64.41 -54.51
N LEU A 165 2.83 -64.66 -54.12
CA LEU A 165 3.89 -65.08 -55.05
C LEU A 165 4.58 -66.33 -54.48
N HIS A 166 4.41 -67.45 -55.18
CA HIS A 166 5.36 -68.57 -55.18
C HIS A 166 6.54 -68.27 -56.12
N SER A 167 7.59 -69.07 -55.93
CA SER A 167 8.77 -69.32 -56.78
C SER A 167 10.06 -68.58 -56.35
N ASN A 168 11.26 -69.16 -56.22
CA ASN A 168 11.84 -70.50 -56.51
C ASN A 168 11.09 -71.48 -57.41
#